data_AF-A0A9D0N7I8-F1
#
_entry.id   AF-A0A9D0N7I8-F1
#
_cell.length_a   1.000
_cell.length_b   1.000
_cell.length_c   1.000
_cell.angle_alpha   90.00
_cell.angle_beta   90.00
_cell.angle_gamma   90.00
#
_symmetry.space_group_name_H-M   'P 1'
#
loop_
_entity.id
_entity.type
_entity.pdbx_description
1 polymer ?
#
loop_
_entity_poly.entity_id
_entity_poly.type
_entity_poly.pdbx_seq_one_letter_code
_entity_poly.pdbx_strand_id
1 'polypeptide(L)'
;MSENKNSALRIKQILEQAKSIPNKPVAEVWKEIFNIDVGDNNKLHFEVSRCLNLLHDEVEFLRSEMKGTNFSAYLYDPSINKINQLIGVHTITSSWEGYKTQITPEIILCLGFCSEVLPPDEKDVSSEEINEIIELVNSLEENLIDSDLPSYTKRIIKKHIDKIKEALESYTIIGAKAFNDVVQAAYGEVIDNAAIFEESKNSKEVASLAKVWQKVKVLSDGAVILEKGISASQQLAEHTTKAIEFIQGLGN
;
A
#
# COMPACT_ATOMS: atom_id res chain seq x y z
N MET A 1 -7.40 -23.55 7.74
CA MET A 1 -6.04 -23.02 7.93
C MET A 1 -6.12 -21.55 7.60
N SER A 2 -5.75 -20.67 8.52
CA SER A 2 -5.65 -19.23 8.23
C SER A 2 -4.71 -19.06 7.05
N GLU A 3 -5.16 -18.39 5.98
CA GLU A 3 -4.28 -18.07 4.85
C GLU A 3 -3.08 -17.30 5.39
N ASN A 4 -1.88 -17.78 5.08
CA ASN A 4 -0.64 -17.16 5.55
C ASN A 4 -0.42 -15.85 4.77
N LYS A 5 -1.04 -14.77 5.25
CA LYS A 5 -0.93 -13.43 4.65
C LYS A 5 0.47 -12.90 4.84
N ASN A 6 1.31 -13.16 3.85
CA ASN A 6 2.68 -12.71 3.79
C ASN A 6 3.06 -12.28 2.37
N SER A 7 4.22 -11.63 2.27
CA SER A 7 4.81 -11.15 1.04
C SER A 7 4.83 -12.20 -0.09
N ALA A 8 5.23 -13.44 0.22
CA ALA A 8 5.31 -14.49 -0.79
C ALA A 8 3.94 -14.83 -1.40
N LEU A 9 2.90 -14.88 -0.57
CA LEU A 9 1.53 -15.12 -1.03
C LEU A 9 1.02 -13.99 -1.90
N ARG A 10 1.24 -12.73 -1.51
CA ARG A 10 0.83 -11.55 -2.31
C ARG A 10 1.52 -11.53 -3.67
N ILE A 11 2.84 -11.71 -3.71
CA ILE A 11 3.60 -11.79 -4.97
C ILE A 11 3.09 -12.95 -5.84
N LYS A 12 2.82 -14.12 -5.24
CA LYS A 12 2.27 -15.27 -5.95
C LYS A 12 0.94 -14.94 -6.62
N GLN A 13 0.00 -14.35 -5.88
CA GLN A 13 -1.32 -13.98 -6.39
C GLN A 13 -1.21 -12.96 -7.53
N ILE A 14 -0.36 -11.94 -7.39
CA ILE A 14 -0.09 -10.94 -8.43
C ILE A 14 0.42 -11.61 -9.72
N LEU A 15 1.39 -12.53 -9.62
CA LEU A 15 1.93 -13.22 -10.79
C LEU A 15 0.94 -14.20 -11.43
N GLU A 16 0.12 -14.89 -10.62
CA GLU A 16 -0.95 -15.76 -11.12
C GLU A 16 -2.01 -14.94 -11.90
N GLN A 17 -2.42 -13.79 -11.35
CA GLN A 17 -3.31 -12.86 -12.04
C GLN A 17 -2.67 -12.35 -13.34
N ALA A 18 -1.42 -11.90 -13.30
CA ALA A 18 -0.71 -11.42 -14.49
C ALA A 18 -0.62 -12.48 -15.59
N LYS A 19 -0.37 -13.74 -15.21
CA LYS A 19 -0.31 -14.85 -16.17
C LYS A 19 -1.64 -15.14 -16.83
N SER A 20 -2.77 -14.88 -16.16
CA SER A 20 -4.11 -15.10 -16.74
C SER A 20 -4.45 -14.11 -17.85
N ILE A 21 -3.84 -12.93 -17.82
CA ILE A 21 -4.13 -11.83 -18.74
C ILE A 21 -3.63 -12.14 -20.17
N PRO A 22 -4.42 -11.85 -21.23
CA PRO A 22 -4.03 -12.07 -22.63
C PRO A 22 -2.90 -11.13 -23.08
N ASN A 23 -2.35 -11.35 -24.28
CA ASN A 23 -1.27 -10.52 -24.80
C ASN A 23 -1.76 -9.08 -25.07
N LYS A 24 -1.07 -8.10 -24.48
CA LYS A 24 -1.24 -6.66 -24.66
C LYS A 24 0.04 -5.95 -24.20
N PRO A 25 0.17 -4.61 -24.31
CA PRO A 25 1.31 -3.89 -23.76
C PRO A 25 1.48 -4.17 -22.27
N VAL A 26 2.72 -4.31 -21.80
CA VAL A 26 3.04 -4.59 -20.38
C VAL A 26 2.40 -3.55 -19.46
N ALA A 27 2.43 -2.27 -19.83
CA ALA A 27 1.76 -1.20 -19.09
C ALA A 27 0.26 -1.49 -18.84
N GLU A 28 -0.47 -1.99 -19.84
CA GLU A 28 -1.91 -2.30 -19.75
C GLU A 28 -2.18 -3.57 -18.94
N VAL A 29 -1.22 -4.49 -18.83
CA VAL A 29 -1.30 -5.63 -17.92
C VAL A 29 -1.26 -5.15 -16.48
N TRP A 30 -0.24 -4.36 -16.13
CA TRP A 30 -0.07 -3.85 -14.78
C TRP A 30 -1.14 -2.84 -14.38
N LYS A 31 -1.66 -2.06 -15.34
CA LYS A 31 -2.84 -1.21 -15.16
C LYS A 31 -4.02 -1.98 -14.58
N GLU A 32 -4.35 -3.13 -15.16
CA GLU A 32 -5.48 -3.96 -14.73
C GLU A 32 -5.21 -4.66 -13.39
N ILE A 33 -3.97 -5.09 -13.13
CA ILE A 33 -3.63 -5.77 -11.88
C ILE A 33 -3.69 -4.79 -10.70
N PHE A 34 -3.15 -3.59 -10.87
CA PHE A 34 -3.06 -2.58 -9.82
C PHE A 34 -4.23 -1.59 -9.82
N ASN A 35 -5.27 -1.83 -10.64
CA ASN A 35 -6.46 -0.98 -10.76
C ASN A 35 -6.15 0.51 -11.00
N ILE A 36 -5.15 0.81 -11.85
CA ILE A 36 -4.71 2.18 -12.12
C ILE A 36 -5.72 2.88 -13.04
N ASP A 37 -6.44 3.88 -12.53
CA ASP A 37 -7.40 4.68 -13.30
C ASP A 37 -6.79 5.97 -13.86
N VAL A 38 -6.03 5.83 -14.95
CA VAL A 38 -5.49 6.97 -15.70
C VAL A 38 -5.77 6.84 -17.21
N GLY A 39 -6.18 7.94 -17.81
CA GLY A 39 -6.48 8.03 -19.25
C GLY A 39 -5.32 8.50 -20.14
N ASP A 40 -4.24 9.03 -19.54
CA ASP A 40 -3.06 9.51 -20.26
C ASP A 40 -1.93 8.49 -20.21
N ASN A 41 -1.33 8.17 -21.36
CA ASN A 41 -0.28 7.14 -21.46
C ASN A 41 1.01 7.49 -20.71
N ASN A 42 1.38 8.77 -20.62
CA ASN A 42 2.57 9.15 -19.86
C ASN A 42 2.31 8.96 -18.37
N LYS A 43 1.14 9.40 -17.87
CA LYS A 43 0.72 9.14 -16.49
C LYS A 43 0.63 7.65 -16.20
N LEU A 44 0.14 6.85 -17.14
CA LEU A 44 0.10 5.39 -17.00
C LEU A 44 1.50 4.81 -16.77
N HIS A 45 2.49 5.21 -17.55
CA HIS A 45 3.85 4.70 -17.37
C HIS A 45 4.45 5.12 -16.03
N PHE A 46 4.17 6.33 -15.55
CA PHE A 46 4.61 6.77 -14.21
C PHE A 46 3.99 5.92 -13.10
N GLU A 47 2.67 5.73 -13.11
CA GLU A 47 1.98 4.94 -12.08
C GLU A 47 2.37 3.47 -12.13
N VAL A 48 2.48 2.88 -13.33
CA VAL A 48 2.98 1.50 -13.47
C VAL A 48 4.42 1.39 -12.94
N SER A 49 5.29 2.36 -13.23
CA SER A 49 6.66 2.36 -12.70
C SER A 49 6.68 2.40 -11.17
N ARG A 50 5.82 3.23 -10.56
CA ARG A 50 5.65 3.33 -9.10
C ARG A 50 5.24 1.97 -8.52
N CYS A 51 4.21 1.34 -9.06
CA CYS A 51 3.74 0.02 -8.58
C CYS A 51 4.78 -1.09 -8.80
N LEU A 52 5.51 -1.08 -9.92
CA LEU A 52 6.58 -2.04 -10.16
C LEU A 52 7.75 -1.87 -9.19
N ASN A 53 8.08 -0.64 -8.80
CA ASN A 53 9.07 -0.40 -7.75
C ASN A 53 8.59 -0.94 -6.39
N LEU A 54 7.32 -0.71 -6.02
CA LEU A 54 6.75 -1.30 -4.80
C LEU A 54 6.79 -2.83 -4.82
N LEU A 55 6.46 -3.45 -5.96
CA LEU A 55 6.52 -4.90 -6.11
C LEU A 55 7.98 -5.41 -6.05
N HIS A 56 8.94 -4.63 -6.57
CA HIS A 56 10.35 -4.96 -6.46
C HIS A 56 10.82 -4.94 -5.01
N ASP A 57 10.48 -3.88 -4.26
CA ASP A 57 10.81 -3.77 -2.85
C ASP A 57 10.19 -4.91 -2.03
N GLU A 58 8.97 -5.32 -2.37
CA GLU A 58 8.30 -6.47 -1.76
C GLU A 58 9.01 -7.80 -2.06
N VAL A 59 9.50 -7.98 -3.29
CA VAL A 59 10.28 -9.15 -3.69
C VAL A 59 11.63 -9.19 -2.97
N GLU A 60 12.28 -8.04 -2.76
CA GLU A 60 13.51 -7.96 -1.95
C GLU A 60 13.23 -8.14 -0.45
N PHE A 61 12.07 -7.70 0.05
CA PHE A 61 11.63 -7.99 1.40
C PHE A 61 11.47 -9.50 1.61
N LEU A 62 10.76 -10.18 0.72
CA LEU A 62 10.66 -11.65 0.70
C LEU A 62 12.04 -12.31 0.72
N ARG A 63 12.97 -11.85 -0.12
CA ARG A 63 14.35 -12.38 -0.15
C ARG A 63 15.05 -12.20 1.20
N SER A 64 14.91 -11.03 1.83
CA SER A 64 15.49 -10.74 3.14
C SER A 64 14.92 -11.67 4.21
N GLU A 65 13.61 -11.90 4.21
CA GLU A 65 12.95 -12.80 5.16
C GLU A 65 13.42 -14.24 4.98
N MET A 66 13.48 -14.73 3.74
CA MET A 66 13.98 -16.08 3.45
C MET A 66 15.45 -16.28 3.86
N LYS A 67 16.29 -15.24 3.78
CA LYS A 67 17.67 -15.27 4.30
C LYS A 67 17.73 -15.43 5.82
N GLY A 68 16.69 -15.01 6.54
CA GLY A 68 16.56 -15.23 7.99
C GLY A 68 16.19 -16.66 8.37
N THR A 69 15.83 -17.51 7.40
CA THR A 69 15.45 -18.92 7.64
C THR A 69 16.65 -19.87 7.54
N ASN A 70 16.42 -21.16 7.83
CA ASN A 70 17.43 -22.21 7.67
C ASN A 70 17.55 -22.75 6.23
N PHE A 71 16.78 -22.21 5.27
CA PHE A 71 16.80 -22.66 3.89
C PHE A 71 17.94 -22.01 3.11
N SER A 72 18.60 -22.82 2.27
CA SER A 72 19.71 -22.34 1.44
C SER A 72 19.21 -21.47 0.29
N ALA A 73 19.92 -20.37 0.02
CA ALA A 73 19.57 -19.39 -1.00
C ALA A 73 19.36 -19.98 -2.41
N TYR A 74 20.07 -21.05 -2.77
CA TYR A 74 19.92 -21.70 -4.07
C TYR A 74 18.49 -22.22 -4.35
N LEU A 75 17.68 -22.44 -3.32
CA LEU A 75 16.31 -22.93 -3.45
C LEU A 75 15.33 -21.84 -3.91
N TYR A 76 15.62 -20.57 -3.63
CA TYR A 76 14.69 -19.46 -3.89
C TYR A 76 15.28 -18.34 -4.75
N ASP A 77 16.57 -18.02 -4.61
CA ASP A 77 17.21 -16.90 -5.33
C ASP A 77 17.06 -16.99 -6.86
N PRO A 78 17.16 -18.16 -7.51
CA PRO A 78 16.94 -18.23 -8.96
C PRO A 78 15.54 -17.80 -9.38
N SER A 79 14.52 -18.16 -8.61
CA SER A 79 13.13 -17.76 -8.87
C SER A 79 12.94 -16.27 -8.58
N ILE A 80 13.44 -15.77 -7.45
CA ILE A 80 13.37 -14.35 -7.09
C ILE A 80 14.06 -13.46 -8.14
N ASN A 81 15.23 -13.87 -8.64
CA ASN A 81 15.92 -13.13 -9.70
C ASN A 81 15.12 -13.05 -11.00
N LYS A 82 14.43 -14.13 -11.39
CA LYS A 82 13.53 -14.11 -12.55
C LYS A 82 12.34 -13.19 -12.34
N ILE A 83 11.77 -13.15 -11.13
CA ILE A 83 10.69 -12.22 -10.80
C ILE A 83 11.17 -10.78 -10.96
N ASN A 84 12.35 -10.43 -10.44
CA ASN A 84 12.90 -9.08 -10.58
C ASN A 84 13.14 -8.67 -12.04
N GLN A 85 13.55 -9.61 -12.90
CA GLN A 85 13.68 -9.35 -14.33
C GLN A 85 12.32 -9.08 -14.98
N LEU A 86 11.30 -9.83 -14.60
CA LEU A 86 9.93 -9.71 -15.10
C LEU A 86 9.29 -8.36 -14.73
N ILE A 87 9.51 -7.87 -13.50
CA ILE A 87 8.88 -6.64 -12.98
C ILE A 87 9.74 -5.39 -13.19
N GLY A 88 10.84 -5.48 -13.94
CA GLY A 88 11.72 -4.34 -14.17
C GLY A 88 11.02 -3.22 -14.93
N VAL A 89 11.25 -1.96 -14.55
CA VAL A 89 10.65 -0.76 -15.19
C VAL A 89 10.94 -0.69 -16.70
N HIS A 90 12.08 -1.23 -17.14
CA HIS A 90 12.45 -1.31 -18.57
C HIS A 90 11.48 -2.16 -19.41
N THR A 91 10.63 -2.99 -18.78
CA THR A 91 9.67 -3.87 -19.47
C THR A 91 8.39 -3.13 -19.90
N ILE A 92 8.07 -1.97 -19.31
CA ILE A 92 6.77 -1.29 -19.43
C ILE A 92 6.33 -1.05 -20.88
N THR A 93 7.27 -0.70 -21.76
CA THR A 93 6.98 -0.39 -23.18
C THR A 93 6.93 -1.61 -24.09
N SER A 94 7.11 -2.82 -23.53
CA SER A 94 7.19 -4.06 -24.30
C SER A 94 5.81 -4.75 -24.44
N SER A 95 5.76 -5.82 -25.24
CA SER A 95 4.61 -6.73 -25.33
C SER A 95 4.65 -7.78 -24.23
N TRP A 96 3.48 -8.13 -23.66
CA TRP A 96 3.36 -9.09 -22.57
C TRP A 96 3.73 -10.53 -22.93
N GLU A 97 3.61 -10.93 -24.20
CA GLU A 97 3.76 -12.34 -24.64
C GLU A 97 5.05 -13.00 -24.15
N GLY A 98 6.20 -12.34 -24.33
CA GLY A 98 7.49 -12.87 -23.89
C GLY A 98 7.56 -13.04 -22.36
N TYR A 99 7.11 -12.03 -21.62
CA TYR A 99 7.13 -11.99 -20.16
C TYR A 99 6.17 -13.00 -19.52
N LYS A 100 4.98 -13.18 -20.12
CA LYS A 100 3.99 -14.16 -19.68
C LYS A 100 4.57 -15.58 -19.63
N THR A 101 5.38 -15.96 -20.62
CA THR A 101 6.02 -17.28 -20.67
C THR A 101 7.09 -17.46 -19.59
N GLN A 102 7.66 -16.37 -19.07
CA GLN A 102 8.65 -16.40 -17.99
C GLN A 102 8.01 -16.67 -16.61
N ILE A 103 6.69 -16.51 -16.47
CA ILE A 103 5.95 -16.91 -15.26
C ILE A 103 5.75 -18.43 -15.28
N THR A 104 6.84 -19.15 -15.00
CA THR A 104 6.90 -20.62 -15.05
C THR A 104 6.27 -21.24 -13.79
N PRO A 105 5.72 -22.48 -13.87
CA PRO A 105 5.20 -23.19 -12.70
C PRO A 105 6.18 -23.28 -11.52
N GLU A 106 7.48 -23.36 -11.79
CA GLU A 106 8.55 -23.41 -10.81
C GLU A 106 8.63 -22.14 -9.96
N ILE A 107 8.38 -20.96 -10.56
CA ILE A 107 8.34 -19.68 -9.84
C ILE A 107 7.15 -19.67 -8.88
N ILE A 108 5.97 -20.07 -9.37
CA ILE A 108 4.74 -20.12 -8.57
C ILE A 108 4.87 -21.11 -7.41
N LEU A 109 5.46 -22.29 -7.67
CA LEU A 109 5.73 -23.29 -6.65
C LEU A 109 6.74 -22.79 -5.61
N CYS A 110 7.82 -22.12 -6.05
CA CYS A 110 8.79 -21.51 -5.16
C CYS A 110 8.14 -20.48 -4.22
N LEU A 111 7.29 -19.59 -4.74
CA LEU A 111 6.56 -18.62 -3.93
C LEU A 111 5.58 -19.30 -2.97
N GLY A 112 4.91 -20.37 -3.41
CA GLY A 112 4.06 -21.18 -2.54
C GLY A 112 4.83 -21.81 -1.38
N PHE A 113 6.04 -22.32 -1.62
CA PHE A 113 6.90 -22.80 -0.53
C PHE A 113 7.34 -21.67 0.40
N CYS A 114 7.72 -20.51 -0.15
CA CYS A 114 8.09 -19.37 0.68
C CYS A 114 6.91 -18.89 1.54
N SER A 115 5.67 -18.93 1.02
CA SER A 115 4.48 -18.54 1.78
C SER A 115 4.15 -19.51 2.90
N GLU A 116 4.50 -20.80 2.78
CA GLU A 116 4.34 -21.77 3.87
C GLU A 116 5.44 -21.66 4.94
N VAL A 117 6.65 -21.24 4.53
CA VAL A 117 7.81 -21.12 5.42
C VAL A 117 7.76 -19.85 6.26
N LEU A 118 7.38 -18.73 5.66
CA LEU A 118 7.39 -17.43 6.32
C LEU A 118 6.16 -17.24 7.22
N PRO A 119 6.29 -16.59 8.38
CA PRO A 119 5.13 -16.23 9.18
C PRO A 119 4.27 -15.16 8.48
N PRO A 120 3.01 -14.96 8.92
CA PRO A 120 2.21 -13.83 8.47
C PRO A 120 2.92 -12.51 8.79
N ASP A 121 2.93 -11.56 7.84
CA ASP A 121 3.48 -10.22 8.02
C ASP A 121 2.40 -9.14 8.21
N GLU A 122 1.13 -9.54 8.17
CA GLU A 122 -0.03 -8.74 8.49
C GLU A 122 -1.10 -9.57 9.20
N LYS A 123 -1.90 -8.91 10.03
CA LYS A 123 -3.12 -9.48 10.61
C LYS A 123 -4.19 -9.59 9.52
N ASP A 124 -5.19 -10.42 9.78
CA ASP A 124 -6.37 -10.48 8.94
C ASP A 124 -7.12 -9.13 8.94
N VAL A 125 -6.82 -8.32 7.92
CA VAL A 125 -7.65 -7.18 7.52
C VAL A 125 -8.79 -7.71 6.66
N SER A 126 -10.01 -7.34 7.03
CA SER A 126 -11.22 -7.71 6.30
C SER A 126 -11.44 -6.78 5.11
N SER A 127 -12.06 -7.30 4.04
CA SER A 127 -12.43 -6.49 2.87
C SER A 127 -13.41 -5.38 3.25
N GLU A 128 -14.23 -5.62 4.26
CA GLU A 128 -15.17 -4.67 4.85
C GLU A 128 -14.45 -3.44 5.44
N GLU A 129 -13.35 -3.64 6.16
CA GLU A 129 -12.56 -2.53 6.71
C GLU A 129 -11.90 -1.67 5.62
N ILE A 130 -11.41 -2.30 4.55
CA ILE A 130 -10.86 -1.57 3.40
C ILE A 130 -11.97 -0.77 2.69
N ASN A 131 -13.13 -1.39 2.47
CA ASN A 131 -14.27 -0.74 1.84
C ASN A 131 -14.80 0.45 2.67
N GLU A 132 -14.84 0.33 4.00
CA GLU A 132 -15.20 1.47 4.87
C GLU A 132 -14.25 2.66 4.67
N ILE A 133 -12.94 2.43 4.51
CA ILE A 133 -11.98 3.52 4.26
C ILE A 133 -12.25 4.15 2.90
N ILE A 134 -12.48 3.34 1.85
CA ILE A 134 -12.80 3.83 0.51
C ILE A 134 -14.05 4.73 0.56
N GLU A 135 -15.12 4.28 1.22
CA GLU A 135 -16.36 5.03 1.37
C GLU A 135 -16.15 6.36 2.12
N LEU A 136 -15.40 6.34 3.22
CA LEU A 136 -15.10 7.54 3.99
C LEU A 136 -14.25 8.55 3.20
N VAL A 137 -13.25 8.06 2.45
CA VAL A 137 -12.38 8.90 1.61
C VAL A 137 -13.18 9.53 0.47
N ASN A 138 -14.03 8.78 -0.20
CA ASN A 138 -14.88 9.29 -1.27
C ASN A 138 -15.86 10.33 -0.73
N SER A 139 -16.50 10.06 0.40
CA SER A 139 -17.39 11.01 1.05
C SER A 139 -16.65 12.29 1.49
N LEU A 140 -15.43 12.17 2.01
CA LEU A 140 -14.60 13.34 2.37
C LEU A 140 -14.25 14.17 1.14
N GLU A 141 -13.89 13.53 0.03
CA GLU A 141 -13.59 14.23 -1.22
C GLU A 141 -14.81 14.98 -1.77
N GLU A 142 -15.99 14.36 -1.77
CA GLU A 142 -17.25 15.01 -2.17
C GLU A 142 -17.56 16.21 -1.28
N ASN A 143 -17.47 16.06 0.05
CA ASN A 143 -17.72 17.16 0.99
C ASN A 143 -16.75 18.33 0.79
N LEU A 144 -15.52 18.06 0.35
CA LEU A 144 -14.49 19.09 0.16
C LEU A 144 -14.80 20.03 -1.03
N ILE A 145 -15.52 19.52 -2.05
CA ILE A 145 -15.91 20.28 -3.25
C ILE A 145 -16.77 21.48 -2.84
N ASP A 146 -17.82 21.24 -2.05
CA ASP A 146 -18.81 22.24 -1.65
C ASP A 146 -18.48 22.92 -0.30
N SER A 147 -17.32 22.63 0.28
CA SER A 147 -16.91 23.14 1.58
C SER A 147 -16.66 24.67 1.58
N ASP A 148 -16.97 25.35 2.68
CA ASP A 148 -16.60 26.76 2.89
C ASP A 148 -15.20 26.93 3.51
N LEU A 149 -14.45 25.84 3.67
CA LEU A 149 -13.12 25.88 4.26
C LEU A 149 -12.14 26.75 3.44
N PRO A 150 -11.19 27.43 4.12
CA PRO A 150 -10.15 28.17 3.43
C PRO A 150 -9.37 27.29 2.45
N SER A 151 -8.95 27.86 1.31
CA SER A 151 -8.29 27.10 0.24
C SER A 151 -7.01 26.39 0.69
N TYR A 152 -6.31 26.94 1.69
CA TYR A 152 -5.12 26.31 2.25
C TYR A 152 -5.48 25.05 3.07
N THR A 153 -6.56 25.07 3.85
CA THR A 153 -7.07 23.89 4.58
C THR A 153 -7.53 22.83 3.59
N LYS A 154 -8.31 23.23 2.55
CA LYS A 154 -8.75 22.30 1.51
C LYS A 154 -7.58 21.60 0.83
N ARG A 155 -6.50 22.33 0.53
CA ARG A 155 -5.28 21.76 -0.08
C ARG A 155 -4.62 20.72 0.83
N ILE A 156 -4.56 20.97 2.14
CA ILE A 156 -4.03 19.99 3.11
C ILE A 156 -4.89 18.73 3.12
N ILE A 157 -6.21 18.87 3.24
CA ILE A 157 -7.13 17.73 3.25
C ILE A 157 -7.02 16.93 1.94
N LYS A 158 -6.99 17.61 0.78
CA LYS A 158 -6.85 16.98 -0.53
C LYS A 158 -5.55 16.19 -0.66
N LYS A 159 -4.41 16.76 -0.21
CA LYS A 159 -3.12 16.05 -0.17
C LYS A 159 -3.22 14.73 0.62
N HIS A 160 -3.98 14.70 1.71
CA HIS A 160 -4.14 13.49 2.51
C HIS A 160 -5.14 12.50 1.91
N ILE A 161 -6.21 12.96 1.26
CA ILE A 161 -7.08 12.11 0.44
C ILE A 161 -6.23 11.36 -0.60
N ASP A 162 -5.37 12.09 -1.33
CA ASP A 162 -4.53 11.51 -2.39
C ASP A 162 -3.56 10.47 -1.82
N LYS A 163 -2.92 10.76 -0.68
CA LYS A 163 -2.06 9.80 0.02
C LYS A 163 -2.79 8.53 0.46
N ILE A 164 -4.03 8.66 0.93
CA ILE A 164 -4.83 7.51 1.38
C ILE A 164 -5.25 6.65 0.18
N LYS A 165 -5.65 7.27 -0.93
CA LYS A 165 -5.95 6.56 -2.18
C LYS A 165 -4.73 5.80 -2.71
N GLU A 166 -3.56 6.44 -2.70
CA GLU A 166 -2.31 5.81 -3.10
C GLU A 166 -1.98 4.59 -2.20
N ALA A 167 -2.20 4.70 -0.88
CA ALA A 167 -2.00 3.60 0.05
C ALA A 167 -2.99 2.44 -0.18
N LEU A 168 -4.24 2.73 -0.51
CA LEU A 168 -5.25 1.72 -0.86
C LEU A 168 -4.86 0.94 -2.12
N GLU A 169 -4.34 1.61 -3.15
CA GLU A 169 -3.80 0.95 -4.35
C GLU A 169 -2.59 0.07 -3.99
N SER A 170 -1.68 0.61 -3.18
CA SER A 170 -0.42 -0.04 -2.80
C SER A 170 -0.62 -1.23 -1.84
N TYR A 171 -1.74 -1.27 -1.12
CA TYR A 171 -2.10 -2.35 -0.20
C TYR A 171 -2.12 -3.73 -0.88
N THR A 172 -2.56 -3.79 -2.14
CA THR A 172 -2.57 -5.03 -2.92
C THR A 172 -1.17 -5.60 -3.17
N ILE A 173 -0.14 -4.76 -3.07
CA ILE A 173 1.26 -5.10 -3.35
C ILE A 173 1.99 -5.42 -2.04
N ILE A 174 1.94 -4.49 -1.07
CA ILE A 174 2.78 -4.54 0.13
C ILE A 174 1.99 -4.77 1.43
N GLY A 175 0.70 -5.04 1.33
CA GLY A 175 -0.18 -5.29 2.48
C GLY A 175 -0.34 -4.07 3.39
N ALA A 176 -0.65 -4.33 4.66
CA ALA A 176 -0.92 -3.30 5.68
C ALA A 176 0.20 -2.26 5.85
N LYS A 177 1.44 -2.56 5.43
CA LYS A 177 2.57 -1.63 5.44
C LYS A 177 2.31 -0.39 4.57
N ALA A 178 1.45 -0.48 3.55
CA ALA A 178 1.06 0.65 2.71
C ALA A 178 0.49 1.84 3.50
N PHE A 179 -0.11 1.57 4.66
CA PHE A 179 -0.75 2.60 5.48
C PHE A 179 0.22 3.32 6.43
N ASN A 180 1.42 2.80 6.65
CA ASN A 180 2.39 3.38 7.61
C ASN A 180 2.78 4.82 7.23
N ASP A 181 3.02 5.07 5.94
CA ASP A 181 3.41 6.39 5.45
C ASP A 181 2.28 7.42 5.56
N VAL A 182 1.03 6.96 5.45
CA VAL A 182 -0.15 7.82 5.67
C VAL A 182 -0.22 8.22 7.13
N VAL A 183 -0.04 7.26 8.04
CA VAL A 183 -0.05 7.51 9.50
C VAL A 183 1.06 8.48 9.91
N GLN A 184 2.27 8.29 9.38
CA GLN A 184 3.39 9.21 9.61
C GLN A 184 3.14 10.60 9.05
N ALA A 185 2.62 10.69 7.82
CA ALA A 185 2.30 11.96 7.19
C ALA A 185 1.18 12.69 7.94
N ALA A 186 0.17 11.98 8.43
CA ALA A 186 -0.90 12.54 9.24
C ALA A 186 -0.32 13.21 10.49
N TYR A 187 0.51 12.48 11.24
CA TYR A 187 1.18 12.99 12.44
C TYR A 187 1.98 14.27 12.17
N GLY A 188 2.84 14.27 11.15
CA GLY A 188 3.64 15.44 10.79
C GLY A 188 2.75 16.63 10.40
N GLU A 189 1.68 16.38 9.63
CA GLU A 189 0.77 17.44 9.20
C GLU A 189 0.06 18.11 10.38
N VAL A 190 -0.38 17.34 11.39
CA VAL A 190 -1.01 17.89 12.60
C VAL A 190 -0.09 18.87 13.31
N ILE A 191 1.18 18.48 13.48
CA ILE A 191 2.17 19.28 14.20
C ILE A 191 2.50 20.56 13.42
N ASP A 192 2.77 20.43 12.13
CA ASP A 192 3.19 21.56 11.30
C ASP A 192 2.05 22.56 11.06
N ASN A 193 0.80 22.11 11.12
CA ASN A 193 -0.38 22.91 10.76
C ASN A 193 -1.41 23.01 11.90
N ALA A 194 -0.99 22.89 13.16
CA ALA A 194 -1.90 22.88 14.31
C ALA A 194 -2.85 24.10 14.32
N ALA A 195 -2.35 25.30 14.00
CA ALA A 195 -3.16 26.52 13.93
C ALA A 195 -4.25 26.47 12.84
N ILE A 196 -3.97 25.83 11.70
CA ILE A 196 -4.92 25.67 10.59
C ILE A 196 -6.05 24.73 10.99
N PHE A 197 -5.72 23.62 11.67
CA PHE A 197 -6.73 22.69 12.18
C PHE A 197 -7.58 23.33 13.28
N GLU A 198 -6.98 24.15 14.16
CA GLU A 198 -7.70 24.92 15.18
C GLU A 198 -8.65 25.97 14.60
N GLU A 199 -8.24 26.67 13.53
CA GLU A 199 -9.12 27.61 12.81
C GLU A 199 -10.31 26.90 12.17
N SER A 200 -10.07 25.66 11.70
CA SER A 200 -11.06 24.82 11.01
C SER A 200 -11.76 23.83 11.95
N LYS A 201 -11.65 24.02 13.27
CA LYS A 201 -12.30 23.17 14.26
C LYS A 201 -13.82 23.20 14.09
N ASN A 202 -14.48 22.08 14.37
CA ASN A 202 -15.90 21.81 14.16
C ASN A 202 -16.33 21.72 12.68
N SER A 203 -15.41 21.82 11.72
CA SER A 203 -15.74 21.52 10.32
C SER A 203 -15.95 20.02 10.14
N LYS A 204 -16.94 19.66 9.31
CA LYS A 204 -17.28 18.25 9.04
C LYS A 204 -16.14 17.53 8.33
N GLU A 205 -15.37 18.26 7.53
CA GLU A 205 -14.27 17.78 6.72
C GLU A 205 -13.05 17.43 7.58
N VAL A 206 -12.72 18.27 8.58
CA VAL A 206 -11.63 17.95 9.54
C VAL A 206 -12.02 16.76 10.43
N ALA A 207 -13.27 16.71 10.90
CA ALA A 207 -13.78 15.56 11.66
C ALA A 207 -13.75 14.26 10.84
N SER A 208 -14.17 14.34 9.57
CA SER A 208 -14.13 13.20 8.64
C SER A 208 -12.70 12.76 8.33
N LEU A 209 -11.77 13.69 8.08
CA LEU A 209 -10.34 13.38 7.90
C LEU A 209 -9.76 12.66 9.13
N ALA A 210 -10.08 13.11 10.34
CA ALA A 210 -9.65 12.47 11.58
C ALA A 210 -10.16 11.02 11.68
N LYS A 211 -11.42 10.80 11.29
CA LYS A 211 -12.03 9.46 11.27
C LYS A 211 -11.35 8.54 10.26
N VAL A 212 -11.04 9.05 9.06
CA VAL A 212 -10.29 8.29 8.04
C VAL A 212 -8.90 7.91 8.59
N TRP A 213 -8.14 8.87 9.13
CA TRP A 213 -6.82 8.60 9.69
C TRP A 213 -6.87 7.59 10.84
N GLN A 214 -7.88 7.63 11.69
CA GLN A 214 -8.06 6.62 12.74
C GLN A 214 -8.24 5.22 12.15
N LYS A 215 -9.08 5.07 11.12
CA LYS A 215 -9.29 3.78 10.44
C LYS A 215 -8.02 3.29 9.76
N VAL A 216 -7.31 4.16 9.04
CA VAL A 216 -6.01 3.87 8.44
C VAL A 216 -4.99 3.44 9.50
N LYS A 217 -4.97 4.10 10.67
CA LYS A 217 -4.09 3.70 11.78
C LYS A 217 -4.41 2.29 12.27
N VAL A 218 -5.69 1.94 12.46
CA VAL A 218 -6.08 0.58 12.87
C VAL A 218 -5.56 -0.47 11.88
N LEU A 219 -5.62 -0.19 10.56
CA LEU A 219 -5.05 -1.08 9.55
C LEU A 219 -3.52 -1.15 9.60
N SER A 220 -2.85 -0.01 9.78
CA SER A 220 -1.40 0.07 9.94
C SER A 220 -0.92 -0.70 11.18
N ASP A 221 -1.64 -0.63 12.31
CA ASP A 221 -1.40 -1.42 13.52
C ASP A 221 -1.65 -2.94 13.30
N GLY A 222 -2.31 -3.28 12.18
CA GLY A 222 -2.46 -4.63 11.67
C GLY A 222 -1.17 -5.20 11.04
N ALA A 223 -0.22 -4.36 10.62
CA ALA A 223 1.07 -4.80 10.12
C ALA A 223 1.92 -5.41 11.26
N VAL A 224 2.52 -6.58 11.02
CA VAL A 224 3.45 -7.20 11.97
C VAL A 224 4.85 -6.65 11.71
N ILE A 225 5.26 -5.66 12.50
CA ILE A 225 6.58 -5.04 12.39
C ILE A 225 7.62 -5.90 13.14
N LEU A 226 8.65 -6.37 12.43
CA LEU A 226 9.74 -7.19 12.99
C LEU A 226 10.63 -6.41 13.99
N GLU A 227 11.28 -7.16 14.88
CA GLU A 227 11.92 -6.71 16.14
C GLU A 227 12.83 -5.47 16.08
N LYS A 228 13.50 -5.20 14.96
CA LYS A 228 14.41 -4.02 14.84
C LYS A 228 13.67 -2.69 14.69
N GLY A 229 12.38 -2.71 14.30
CA GLY A 229 11.53 -1.53 14.17
C GLY A 229 10.76 -1.17 15.45
N ILE A 230 10.71 -2.06 16.44
CA ILE A 230 9.77 -1.98 17.58
C ILE A 230 9.94 -0.71 18.42
N SER A 231 11.16 -0.25 18.71
CA SER A 231 11.38 0.89 19.60
C SER A 231 11.05 2.23 18.96
N ALA A 232 11.42 2.41 17.69
CA ALA A 232 11.09 3.61 16.92
C ALA A 232 9.60 3.64 16.53
N SER A 233 9.01 2.48 16.19
CA SER A 233 7.59 2.37 15.85
C SER A 233 6.69 2.55 17.07
N GLN A 234 7.10 2.12 18.27
CA GLN A 234 6.34 2.35 19.51
C GLN A 234 6.24 3.84 19.85
N GLN A 235 7.37 4.57 19.82
CA GLN A 235 7.34 6.01 20.05
C GLN A 235 6.49 6.72 19.00
N LEU A 236 6.65 6.35 17.73
CA LEU A 236 5.87 6.90 16.62
C LEU A 236 4.37 6.59 16.78
N ALA A 237 3.99 5.39 17.19
CA ALA A 237 2.61 4.98 17.41
C ALA A 237 1.95 5.75 18.57
N GLU A 238 2.67 5.95 19.68
CA GLU A 238 2.19 6.78 20.81
C GLU A 238 1.97 8.24 20.39
N HIS A 239 2.93 8.82 19.67
CA HIS A 239 2.85 10.20 19.21
C HIS A 239 1.76 10.40 18.15
N THR A 240 1.59 9.44 17.23
CA THR A 240 0.50 9.45 16.25
C THR A 240 -0.86 9.36 16.93
N THR A 241 -0.99 8.50 17.93
CA THR A 241 -2.24 8.36 18.70
C THR A 241 -2.64 9.70 19.30
N LYS A 242 -1.70 10.41 19.94
CA LYS A 242 -1.93 11.74 20.51
C LYS A 242 -2.31 12.80 19.47
N ALA A 243 -1.72 12.75 18.28
CA ALA A 243 -2.05 13.70 17.21
C ALA A 243 -3.44 13.45 16.60
N ILE A 244 -3.82 12.18 16.42
CA ILE A 244 -5.18 11.83 15.98
C ILE A 244 -6.20 12.21 17.05
N GLU A 245 -5.91 11.92 18.32
CA GLU A 245 -6.76 12.33 19.46
C GLU A 245 -6.90 13.85 19.53
N PHE A 246 -5.82 14.62 19.29
CA PHE A 246 -5.87 16.08 19.22
C PHE A 246 -6.86 16.55 18.16
N ILE A 247 -6.77 16.03 16.93
CA ILE A 247 -7.70 16.44 15.84
C ILE A 247 -9.12 15.94 16.08
N GLN A 248 -9.31 14.75 16.66
CA GLN A 248 -10.65 14.30 17.07
C GLN A 248 -11.27 15.23 18.12
N GLY A 249 -10.45 15.75 19.05
CA GLY A 249 -10.87 16.78 20.00
C GLY A 249 -11.29 18.09 19.33
N LEU A 250 -10.83 18.38 18.11
CA LEU A 250 -11.25 19.53 17.31
C LEU A 250 -12.54 19.30 16.52
N GLY A 251 -12.99 18.05 16.38
CA GLY A 251 -14.18 17.67 15.62
C GLY A 251 -15.46 17.51 16.45
N ASN A 252 -15.39 17.68 17.78
CA ASN A 252 -16.52 17.55 18.72
C ASN A 252 -17.07 18.90 19.18
#